data_AF-A0AAE0S136-F1
#
_entry.id   AF-A0AAE0S136-F1
#
_cell.length_a   1.000
_cell.length_b   1.000
_cell.length_c   1.000
_cell.angle_alpha   90.00
_cell.angle_beta   90.00
_cell.angle_gamma   90.00
#
_symmetry.space_group_name_H-M   'P 1'
#
loop_
_entity.id
_entity.type
_entity.pdbx_description
1 polymer ?
#
loop_
_entity_poly.entity_id
_entity_poly.type
_entity_poly.pdbx_seq_one_letter_code
_entity_poly.pdbx_strand_id
1 'polypeptide(L)'
;MSLMSFIVNEAASEIGVCLLLMLIRRSSKKKLYYDPIYFPSGAWVKAEIGGPYMNIYVQAPEDDFGKTEGLCGTFDRTTENDLTGKDGHVHPHAAFPDAFTESWRIPPGMSYFDQPYQPDPKWNNQLKYCNCDQAKHLVDCRIDNKANDPAKQTRCPNCQTVKQSTRRRRDVTGLPNEDSDNDEFYLFDYGYSFVRVISSFPTRSGRTESSARDLCQDALSRMTVIKQCQYYLGFDIDSFVEYCVEDIKNTDDLSYINGVKQSAVMACMQLALKNVSLYDSQTGQPPAFITTDLCPYDCNGNGNCVRGTCHCNSGFTGADCSIDATKPPTINEVIKGNTCDIRQRPCRTIYVAGNNILNFASTRCRLGEMEFRNGNFASTGKTLDVTMQFESSFHAGCNMPVKTSVGGKTVVGYKIALTNDGHQFSNEKEIFIYDSHCMNCAITGSCTVKI
;
A
#
# COMPACT_ATOMS: atom_id res chain seq x y z
N MET A 1 4.53 -4.26 -15.04
CA MET A 1 5.63 -3.81 -14.14
C MET A 1 6.41 -2.58 -14.64
N SER A 2 5.94 -1.80 -15.64
CA SER A 2 6.78 -0.77 -16.31
C SER A 2 6.36 0.70 -16.10
N LEU A 3 5.19 0.97 -15.48
CA LEU A 3 4.79 2.32 -15.03
C LEU A 3 4.68 2.44 -13.49
N MET A 4 4.42 1.33 -12.80
CA MET A 4 4.34 1.30 -11.33
C MET A 4 5.65 1.63 -10.62
N SER A 5 6.81 1.40 -11.25
CA SER A 5 8.11 1.67 -10.61
C SER A 5 8.47 3.16 -10.57
N PHE A 6 7.78 4.01 -11.33
CA PHE A 6 8.14 5.43 -11.45
C PHE A 6 7.21 6.36 -10.66
N ILE A 7 5.90 6.10 -10.63
CA ILE A 7 4.94 6.91 -9.84
C ILE A 7 5.18 6.78 -8.33
N VAL A 8 5.83 5.68 -7.90
CA VAL A 8 6.18 5.45 -6.49
C VAL A 8 7.31 6.37 -6.02
N ASN A 9 8.14 6.94 -6.90
CA ASN A 9 9.39 7.59 -6.47
C ASN A 9 9.25 9.04 -6.00
N GLU A 10 8.18 9.77 -6.34
CA GLU A 10 8.03 11.17 -5.90
C GLU A 10 6.91 11.42 -4.91
N ALA A 11 5.85 10.60 -4.90
CA ALA A 11 5.01 10.52 -3.71
C ALA A 11 5.86 10.06 -2.50
N ALA A 12 6.95 9.32 -2.76
CA ALA A 12 7.93 8.91 -1.77
C ALA A 12 8.93 9.99 -1.33
N SER A 13 9.02 11.13 -2.02
CA SER A 13 9.97 12.19 -1.65
C SER A 13 9.47 13.08 -0.51
N GLU A 14 8.16 13.16 -0.28
CA GLU A 14 7.58 13.70 0.98
C GLU A 14 6.86 12.65 1.84
N ILE A 15 6.55 11.47 1.30
CA ILE A 15 5.87 10.40 2.04
C ILE A 15 6.63 9.11 1.83
N GLY A 16 7.65 8.89 2.65
CA GLY A 16 8.38 7.63 2.63
C GLY A 16 7.43 6.43 2.59
N VAL A 17 7.73 5.47 1.73
CA VAL A 17 7.31 4.07 1.79
C VAL A 17 7.51 3.45 3.20
N CYS A 18 8.31 4.06 4.11
CA CYS A 18 8.30 3.77 5.55
C CYS A 18 7.16 4.44 6.32
N LEU A 19 6.67 5.62 5.93
CA LEU A 19 5.36 6.13 6.37
C LEU A 19 4.22 5.21 5.90
N LEU A 20 4.38 4.50 4.76
CA LEU A 20 3.45 3.44 4.34
C LEU A 20 3.52 2.17 5.21
N LEU A 21 4.56 1.99 6.04
CA LEU A 21 4.63 0.90 7.02
C LEU A 21 4.43 1.39 8.46
N MET A 22 4.60 2.69 8.74
CA MET A 22 4.50 3.27 10.09
C MET A 22 3.26 4.12 10.34
N LEU A 23 2.44 4.47 9.34
CA LEU A 23 1.25 5.28 9.57
C LEU A 23 -0.03 4.46 9.73
N ILE A 24 -0.48 4.47 10.98
CA ILE A 24 -1.80 4.08 11.50
C ILE A 24 -2.04 2.57 11.53
N ARG A 25 -1.51 1.97 12.60
CA ARG A 25 -2.01 0.73 13.21
C ARG A 25 -3.42 0.92 13.78
N ARG A 26 -4.44 1.17 12.95
CA ARG A 26 -5.85 1.05 13.36
C ARG A 26 -6.24 -0.42 13.30
N SER A 27 -5.96 -1.14 14.38
CA SER A 27 -6.57 -2.43 14.65
C SER A 27 -8.07 -2.25 14.94
N SER A 28 -8.86 -2.19 13.87
CA SER A 28 -10.26 -2.61 13.92
C SER A 28 -10.59 -3.37 12.63
N LYS A 29 -10.36 -4.69 12.70
CA LYS A 29 -10.97 -5.75 11.88
C LYS A 29 -11.14 -5.45 10.37
N LYS A 30 -10.27 -6.11 9.57
CA LYS A 30 -10.37 -6.44 8.13
C LYS A 30 -9.86 -5.37 7.14
N LYS A 31 -8.63 -5.59 6.64
CA LYS A 31 -7.82 -4.83 5.65
C LYS A 31 -7.26 -3.46 6.14
N LEU A 32 -6.00 -3.18 5.77
CA LEU A 32 -5.34 -1.88 5.88
C LEU A 32 -5.84 -1.01 4.72
N TYR A 33 -6.75 -0.09 5.01
CA TYR A 33 -6.74 1.18 4.28
C TYR A 33 -5.73 2.05 5.00
N TYR A 34 -4.76 2.61 4.29
CA TYR A 34 -4.07 3.77 4.83
C TYR A 34 -5.09 4.90 4.78
N ASP A 35 -5.53 5.35 5.96
CA ASP A 35 -6.28 6.60 6.04
C ASP A 35 -5.46 7.66 5.30
N PRO A 36 -6.07 8.51 4.45
CA PRO A 36 -5.33 9.52 3.72
C PRO A 36 -4.49 10.35 4.67
N ILE A 37 -3.24 10.57 4.29
CA ILE A 37 -2.32 11.44 5.02
C ILE A 37 -2.66 12.85 4.58
N TYR A 38 -3.19 13.66 5.51
CA TYR A 38 -3.53 15.05 5.26
C TYR A 38 -2.40 15.95 5.74
N PHE A 39 -1.98 16.87 4.88
CA PHE A 39 -0.97 17.87 5.18
C PHE A 39 -1.60 19.17 5.67
N PRO A 40 -0.86 20.00 6.43
CA PRO A 40 -1.32 21.32 6.85
C PRO A 40 -1.71 22.25 5.68
N SER A 41 -1.13 22.04 4.49
CA SER A 41 -1.50 22.74 3.26
C SER A 41 -2.91 22.40 2.76
N GLY A 42 -3.52 21.31 3.26
CA GLY A 42 -4.75 20.74 2.72
C GLY A 42 -4.51 19.73 1.60
N ALA A 43 -3.27 19.54 1.17
CA ALA A 43 -2.89 18.43 0.32
C ALA A 43 -3.13 17.11 1.04
N TRP A 44 -3.35 16.04 0.28
CA TRP A 44 -3.37 14.70 0.85
C TRP A 44 -2.86 13.65 -0.11
N VAL A 45 -2.35 12.57 0.48
CA VAL A 45 -1.94 11.37 -0.26
C VAL A 45 -2.55 10.13 0.36
N LYS A 46 -2.95 9.21 -0.51
CA LYS A 46 -3.53 7.92 -0.13
C LYS A 46 -2.89 6.83 -0.96
N ALA A 47 -2.41 5.79 -0.30
CA ALA A 47 -2.04 4.55 -0.97
C ALA A 47 -3.12 3.49 -0.75
N GLU A 48 -3.48 2.79 -1.82
CA GLU A 48 -4.34 1.62 -1.79
C GLU A 48 -3.57 0.43 -2.35
N ILE A 49 -3.33 -0.58 -1.50
CA ILE A 49 -2.65 -1.81 -1.88
C ILE A 49 -3.71 -2.90 -2.06
N GLY A 50 -3.80 -3.45 -3.27
CA GLY A 50 -4.78 -4.47 -3.63
C GLY A 50 -4.15 -5.56 -4.49
N GLY A 51 -3.97 -6.76 -3.95
CA GLY A 51 -3.43 -7.87 -4.73
C GLY A 51 -2.02 -7.55 -5.24
N PRO A 52 -1.74 -7.71 -6.56
CA PRO A 52 -0.44 -7.39 -7.15
C PRO A 52 -0.26 -5.92 -7.54
N TYR A 53 -1.23 -5.04 -7.29
CA TYR A 53 -1.17 -3.62 -7.66
C TYR A 53 -1.22 -2.69 -6.45
N MET A 54 -0.66 -1.50 -6.63
CA MET A 54 -0.73 -0.39 -5.70
C MET A 54 -1.15 0.87 -6.47
N ASN A 55 -2.19 1.53 -5.97
CA ASN A 55 -2.60 2.84 -6.46
C ASN A 55 -2.15 3.91 -5.46
N ILE A 56 -1.52 4.97 -5.95
CA ILE A 56 -1.18 6.15 -5.15
C ILE A 56 -2.00 7.32 -5.69
N TYR A 57 -2.75 7.94 -4.80
CA TYR A 57 -3.56 9.11 -5.09
C TYR A 57 -2.93 10.31 -4.40
N VAL A 58 -2.73 11.38 -5.15
CA VAL A 58 -2.24 12.67 -4.64
C VAL A 58 -3.28 13.72 -5.00
N GLN A 59 -3.63 14.57 -4.05
CA GLN A 59 -4.43 15.76 -4.31
C GLN A 59 -3.71 16.99 -3.79
N ALA A 60 -3.45 17.94 -4.69
CA ALA A 60 -3.05 19.29 -4.34
C ALA A 60 -4.28 20.20 -4.11
N PRO A 61 -4.22 21.13 -3.14
CA PRO A 61 -5.22 22.18 -2.96
C PRO A 61 -5.15 23.20 -4.11
N GLU A 62 -6.21 24.00 -4.26
CA GLU A 62 -6.25 25.06 -5.29
C GLU A 62 -5.19 26.15 -5.09
N ASP A 63 -4.76 26.38 -3.85
CA ASP A 63 -3.68 27.34 -3.52
C ASP A 63 -2.33 26.97 -4.16
N ASP A 64 -2.14 25.70 -4.54
CA ASP A 64 -0.94 25.17 -5.20
C ASP A 64 -1.06 25.17 -6.74
N PHE A 65 -2.14 25.73 -7.30
CA PHE A 65 -2.33 25.87 -8.74
C PHE A 65 -1.15 26.62 -9.40
N GLY A 66 -0.50 25.98 -10.38
CA GLY A 66 0.70 26.48 -11.05
C GLY A 66 1.96 26.54 -10.17
N LYS A 67 1.98 25.84 -9.02
CA LYS A 67 3.11 25.82 -8.09
C LYS A 67 3.61 24.41 -7.77
N THR A 68 3.08 23.39 -8.44
CA THR A 68 3.57 22.02 -8.28
C THR A 68 4.71 21.74 -9.24
N GLU A 69 5.58 20.83 -8.87
CA GLU A 69 6.65 20.31 -9.71
C GLU A 69 6.82 18.81 -9.43
N GLY A 70 7.36 18.07 -10.40
CA GLY A 70 7.56 16.63 -10.31
C GLY A 70 6.93 15.83 -11.45
N LEU A 71 6.83 14.52 -11.26
CA LEU A 71 6.26 13.53 -12.17
C LEU A 71 4.76 13.72 -12.42
N CYS A 72 4.07 14.47 -11.56
CA CYS A 72 2.66 14.83 -11.74
C CYS A 72 2.46 16.15 -12.51
N GLY A 73 3.53 16.79 -12.99
CA GLY A 73 3.47 18.00 -13.79
C GLY A 73 3.30 19.29 -13.00
N THR A 74 2.93 20.36 -13.71
CA THR A 74 2.94 21.75 -13.19
C THR A 74 1.61 22.22 -12.60
N PHE A 75 0.56 21.40 -12.71
CA PHE A 75 -0.79 21.68 -12.19
C PHE A 75 -1.34 23.05 -12.61
N ASP A 76 -1.25 23.35 -13.91
CA ASP A 76 -1.67 24.63 -14.51
C ASP A 76 -2.73 24.49 -15.62
N ARG A 77 -3.27 23.26 -15.81
CA ARG A 77 -4.20 22.84 -16.90
C ARG A 77 -3.60 22.77 -18.30
N THR A 78 -2.28 22.88 -18.43
CA THR A 78 -1.58 22.74 -19.70
C THR A 78 -0.91 21.38 -19.71
N THR A 79 -1.32 20.48 -20.61
CA THR A 79 -0.72 19.14 -20.67
C THR A 79 0.60 19.13 -21.43
N GLU A 80 0.84 20.15 -22.25
CA GLU A 80 2.00 20.25 -23.14
C GLU A 80 3.33 20.47 -22.40
N ASN A 81 3.29 21.01 -21.18
CA ASN A 81 4.44 21.27 -20.32
C ASN A 81 4.48 20.39 -19.07
N ASP A 82 3.61 19.39 -18.93
CA ASP A 82 3.63 18.49 -17.76
C ASP A 82 4.95 17.69 -17.68
N LEU A 83 5.63 17.49 -18.80
CA LEU A 83 6.95 16.87 -18.87
C LEU A 83 8.10 17.87 -18.60
N THR A 84 7.91 18.80 -17.66
CA THR A 84 8.95 19.75 -17.22
C THR A 84 9.88 19.09 -16.22
N GLY A 85 11.17 18.98 -16.56
CA GLY A 85 12.19 18.41 -15.69
C GLY A 85 12.58 19.35 -14.55
N LYS A 86 13.36 18.82 -13.59
CA LYS A 86 13.84 19.57 -12.42
C LYS A 86 14.72 20.79 -12.77
N ASP A 87 15.32 20.78 -13.95
CA ASP A 87 16.10 21.89 -14.52
C ASP A 87 15.23 22.95 -15.21
N GLY A 88 13.91 22.78 -15.24
CA GLY A 88 12.95 23.63 -15.94
C GLY A 88 12.85 23.34 -17.44
N HIS A 89 13.52 22.32 -17.96
CA HIS A 89 13.46 21.95 -19.38
C HIS A 89 12.19 21.13 -19.68
N VAL A 90 11.44 21.51 -20.71
CA VAL A 90 10.28 20.75 -21.18
C VAL A 90 10.74 19.62 -22.11
N HIS A 91 10.56 18.38 -21.68
CA HIS A 91 10.93 17.20 -22.44
C HIS A 91 9.84 16.82 -23.48
N PRO A 92 10.22 16.17 -24.59
CA PRO A 92 9.27 15.77 -25.61
C PRO A 92 8.34 14.64 -25.11
N HIS A 93 7.12 14.63 -25.62
CA HIS A 93 6.18 13.54 -25.41
C HIS A 93 6.69 12.27 -26.10
N ALA A 94 6.85 11.21 -25.33
CA ALA A 94 7.27 9.90 -25.80
C ALA A 94 6.51 8.81 -25.05
N ALA A 95 6.42 7.61 -25.64
CA ALA A 95 5.86 6.44 -24.94
C ALA A 95 6.57 6.15 -23.62
N PHE A 96 7.87 6.46 -23.55
CA PHE A 96 8.69 6.40 -22.34
C PHE A 96 9.56 7.66 -22.26
N PRO A 97 9.15 8.69 -21.50
CA PRO A 97 9.92 9.93 -21.38
C PRO A 97 11.04 9.74 -20.34
N ASP A 98 12.03 8.89 -20.66
CA ASP A 98 13.10 8.52 -19.74
C ASP A 98 13.88 9.75 -19.24
N ALA A 99 14.26 10.67 -20.14
CA ALA A 99 15.00 11.87 -19.77
C ALA A 99 14.25 12.74 -18.74
N PHE A 100 12.93 12.92 -18.90
CA PHE A 100 12.08 13.61 -17.93
C PHE A 100 12.07 12.88 -16.59
N THR A 101 11.85 11.57 -16.64
CA THR A 101 11.69 10.75 -15.43
C THR A 101 13.01 10.67 -14.64
N GLU A 102 14.14 10.58 -15.33
CA GLU A 102 15.48 10.62 -14.74
C GLU A 102 15.82 11.98 -14.11
N SER A 103 15.31 13.08 -14.66
CA SER A 103 15.55 14.42 -14.13
C SER A 103 15.01 14.61 -12.70
N TRP A 104 13.96 13.85 -12.36
CA TRP A 104 13.30 13.84 -11.05
C TRP A 104 13.84 12.76 -10.09
N ARG A 105 14.87 12.00 -10.50
CA ARG A 105 15.46 10.95 -9.65
C ARG A 105 16.12 11.56 -8.41
N ILE A 106 15.79 11.02 -7.24
CA ILE A 106 16.44 11.35 -5.97
C ILE A 106 17.84 10.71 -5.93
N PRO A 107 18.92 11.47 -5.64
CA PRO A 107 20.27 10.92 -5.55
C PRO A 107 20.53 10.23 -4.20
N PRO A 108 21.52 9.32 -4.12
CA PRO A 108 21.93 8.66 -2.88
C PRO A 108 22.20 9.62 -1.71
N GLY A 109 21.61 9.33 -0.55
CA GLY A 109 21.77 10.12 0.67
C GLY A 109 20.73 11.24 0.85
N MET A 110 19.86 11.47 -0.13
CA MET A 110 18.77 12.45 -0.07
C MET A 110 17.40 11.81 0.19
N SER A 111 17.34 10.48 0.25
CA SER A 111 16.11 9.76 0.50
C SER A 111 15.82 9.76 2.00
N TYR A 112 14.57 10.04 2.40
CA TYR A 112 14.14 9.91 3.79
C TYR A 112 14.29 8.48 4.37
N PHE A 113 14.61 7.52 3.51
CA PHE A 113 14.81 6.11 3.83
C PHE A 113 16.27 5.71 4.00
N ASP A 114 17.21 6.59 3.66
CA ASP A 114 18.64 6.29 3.85
C ASP A 114 19.03 6.28 5.33
N GLN A 115 18.20 6.85 6.20
CA GLN A 115 18.42 6.92 7.63
C GLN A 115 17.33 6.15 8.39
N PRO A 116 17.70 5.39 9.43
CA PRO A 116 16.72 4.76 10.31
C PRO A 116 15.86 5.83 10.96
N TYR A 117 14.55 5.57 11.06
CA TYR A 117 13.58 6.45 11.70
C TYR A 117 14.09 6.88 13.09
N GLN A 118 14.35 8.18 13.25
CA GLN A 118 14.60 8.75 14.57
C GLN A 118 13.23 9.03 15.20
N PRO A 119 12.96 8.52 16.42
CA PRO A 119 11.70 8.82 17.09
C PRO A 119 11.57 10.32 17.24
N ASP A 120 10.48 10.85 16.67
CA ASP A 120 10.15 12.27 16.71
C ASP A 120 10.24 12.75 18.18
N PRO A 121 10.97 13.83 18.50
CA PRO A 121 10.98 14.39 19.84
C PRO A 121 9.53 14.64 20.25
N LYS A 122 9.04 13.87 21.23
CA LYS A 122 7.66 13.84 21.75
C LYS A 122 6.84 15.02 21.24
N TRP A 123 6.10 14.80 20.16
CA TRP A 123 5.22 15.84 19.62
C TRP A 123 4.34 16.34 20.75
N ASN A 124 4.44 17.62 21.08
CA ASN A 124 3.61 18.20 22.13
C ASN A 124 2.16 18.11 21.64
N ASN A 125 1.44 17.09 22.14
CA ASN A 125 0.11 16.67 21.73
C ASN A 125 -0.99 17.70 22.10
N GLN A 126 -0.71 18.99 22.02
CA GLN A 126 -1.77 19.99 21.87
C GLN A 126 -2.27 19.90 20.44
N LEU A 127 -3.15 18.91 20.20
CA LEU A 127 -4.01 18.91 19.02
C LEU A 127 -4.73 20.25 18.98
N LYS A 128 -4.34 21.08 18.01
CA LYS A 128 -5.00 22.36 17.72
C LYS A 128 -6.24 22.04 16.91
N TYR A 129 -7.38 22.02 17.58
CA TYR A 129 -8.67 21.91 16.91
C TYR A 129 -9.13 23.29 16.46
N CYS A 130 -9.94 23.34 15.39
CA CYS A 130 -10.66 24.56 15.09
C CYS A 130 -11.52 24.97 16.28
N ASN A 131 -11.51 26.24 16.63
CA ASN A 131 -12.26 26.76 17.75
C ASN A 131 -13.69 27.08 17.30
N CYS A 132 -14.70 26.54 17.98
CA CYS A 132 -16.09 26.79 17.63
C CYS A 132 -16.69 27.84 18.56
N ASP A 133 -16.99 29.03 18.02
CA ASP A 133 -17.78 30.05 18.71
C ASP A 133 -19.26 29.79 18.44
N GLN A 134 -19.89 29.09 19.39
CA GLN A 134 -21.30 28.72 19.30
C GLN A 134 -22.23 29.93 19.31
N ALA A 135 -21.86 31.03 19.96
CA ALA A 135 -22.68 32.23 20.01
C ALA A 135 -22.71 32.97 18.66
N LYS A 136 -21.64 32.84 17.87
CA LYS A 136 -21.50 33.50 16.56
C LYS A 136 -21.63 32.56 15.37
N HIS A 137 -21.90 31.26 15.59
CA HIS A 137 -21.94 30.23 14.55
C HIS A 137 -20.66 30.20 13.68
N LEU A 138 -19.50 30.44 14.30
CA LEU A 138 -18.22 30.56 13.62
C LEU A 138 -17.28 29.42 14.01
N VAL A 139 -16.65 28.83 13.00
CA VAL A 139 -15.55 27.87 13.19
C VAL A 139 -14.25 28.55 12.77
N ASP A 140 -13.32 28.68 13.72
CA ASP A 140 -12.02 29.31 13.54
C ASP A 140 -10.92 28.24 13.43
N CYS A 141 -10.48 27.97 12.21
CA CYS A 141 -9.45 26.98 11.91
C CYS A 141 -8.04 27.58 11.74
N ARG A 142 -7.77 28.77 12.30
CA ARG A 142 -6.45 29.39 12.22
C ARG A 142 -5.44 28.60 13.07
N ILE A 143 -4.60 27.79 12.43
CA ILE A 143 -3.57 26.96 13.09
C ILE A 143 -2.38 27.81 13.56
N ASP A 144 -2.20 28.99 12.94
CA ASP A 144 -1.10 29.91 13.20
C ASP A 144 -1.65 31.29 13.62
N ASN A 145 -1.18 31.82 14.76
CA ASN A 145 -1.54 33.15 15.27
C ASN A 145 -0.98 34.31 14.42
N LYS A 146 -0.70 34.10 13.13
CA LYS A 146 -0.17 35.11 12.22
C LYS A 146 -1.09 35.28 11.01
N ALA A 147 -1.50 36.54 10.85
CA ALA A 147 -2.28 37.16 9.78
C ALA A 147 -3.81 36.97 9.82
N ASN A 148 -4.48 38.12 9.89
CA ASN A 148 -5.92 38.31 9.76
C ASN A 148 -6.37 38.03 8.32
N ASP A 149 -6.53 36.76 7.96
CA ASP A 149 -7.22 36.37 6.72
C ASP A 149 -8.71 36.08 7.02
N PRO A 150 -9.65 36.93 6.58
CA PRO A 150 -11.10 36.71 6.77
C PRO A 150 -11.64 35.50 5.99
N ALA A 151 -10.91 34.98 4.99
CA ALA A 151 -11.36 33.88 4.13
C ALA A 151 -11.37 32.51 4.84
N LYS A 152 -10.67 32.37 5.97
CA LYS A 152 -10.59 31.13 6.76
C LYS A 152 -11.63 31.03 7.90
N GLN A 153 -12.58 31.95 7.95
CA GLN A 153 -13.72 31.90 8.87
C GLN A 153 -14.96 31.35 8.17
N THR A 154 -15.28 30.08 8.41
CA THR A 154 -16.47 29.45 7.83
C THR A 154 -17.64 29.57 8.81
N ARG A 155 -18.79 30.08 8.33
CA ARG A 155 -20.05 30.05 9.10
C ARG A 155 -20.62 28.65 9.05
N CYS A 156 -20.82 28.04 10.22
CA CYS A 156 -21.37 26.70 10.39
C CYS A 156 -22.73 26.81 11.10
N PRO A 157 -23.85 26.70 10.37
CA PRO A 157 -25.18 26.89 10.96
C PRO A 157 -25.53 25.85 12.04
N ASN A 158 -24.95 24.63 11.97
CA ASN A 158 -25.37 23.46 12.77
C ASN A 158 -24.20 22.65 13.35
N CYS A 159 -23.21 23.29 13.95
CA CYS A 159 -22.05 22.60 14.50
C CYS A 159 -22.41 21.74 15.74
N GLN A 160 -22.45 20.41 15.57
CA GLN A 160 -22.71 19.47 16.66
C GLN A 160 -21.50 19.37 17.61
N THR A 161 -21.75 19.39 18.92
CA THR A 161 -20.73 19.07 19.95
C THR A 161 -20.31 17.61 19.85
N VAL A 162 -19.11 17.36 19.31
CA VAL A 162 -18.48 16.04 19.37
C VAL A 162 -18.05 15.79 20.82
N LYS A 163 -18.82 14.98 21.56
CA LYS A 163 -18.40 14.50 22.88
C LYS A 163 -17.16 13.63 22.69
N GLN A 164 -16.02 14.10 23.22
CA GLN A 164 -14.78 13.33 23.28
C GLN A 164 -15.07 11.99 23.98
N SER A 165 -15.08 10.89 23.22
CA SER A 165 -15.06 9.57 23.83
C SER A 165 -13.74 9.48 24.59
N THR A 166 -13.83 9.32 25.91
CA THR A 166 -12.72 9.09 26.85
C THR A 166 -12.11 7.69 26.69
N ARG A 167 -12.08 7.13 25.47
CA ARG A 167 -11.22 6.01 25.18
C ARG A 167 -9.79 6.47 25.43
N ARG A 168 -9.22 6.03 26.55
CA ARG A 168 -7.76 5.97 26.74
C ARG A 168 -7.19 5.44 25.43
N ARG A 169 -6.47 6.31 24.71
CA ARG A 169 -5.66 5.86 23.58
C ARG A 169 -4.78 4.75 24.14
N ARG A 170 -4.77 3.59 23.49
CA ARG A 170 -3.76 2.57 23.80
C ARG A 170 -2.43 3.28 23.62
N ASP A 171 -1.68 3.24 24.70
CA ASP A 171 -0.44 3.94 24.90
C ASP A 171 0.53 3.65 23.75
N VAL A 172 1.22 4.69 23.28
CA VAL A 172 2.35 4.57 22.35
C VAL A 172 3.61 4.29 23.19
N THR A 173 3.50 3.43 24.21
CA THR A 173 4.65 2.97 25.00
C THR A 173 5.40 1.83 24.35
N GLY A 174 4.99 1.41 23.14
CA GLY A 174 5.83 0.61 22.26
C GLY A 174 6.75 1.49 21.41
N LEU A 175 7.53 2.38 22.03
CA LEU A 175 8.79 2.81 21.40
C LEU A 175 9.71 1.59 21.28
N PRO A 176 10.67 1.59 20.35
CA PRO A 176 11.29 0.38 19.84
C PRO A 176 11.90 -0.40 20.98
N ASN A 177 11.44 -1.63 21.19
CA ASN A 177 12.24 -2.57 21.92
C ASN A 177 13.54 -2.69 21.10
N GLU A 178 14.70 -2.42 21.68
CA GLU A 178 16.03 -2.82 21.17
C GLU A 178 16.09 -4.33 20.82
N ASP A 179 15.07 -5.06 21.24
CA ASP A 179 14.77 -6.47 21.10
C ASP A 179 13.84 -6.83 19.93
N SER A 180 13.48 -5.84 19.10
CA SER A 180 12.58 -5.97 17.96
C SER A 180 13.37 -6.20 16.68
N ASP A 181 13.06 -7.26 15.93
CA ASP A 181 13.49 -7.39 14.52
C ASP A 181 12.93 -6.25 13.62
N ASN A 182 12.13 -5.32 14.16
CA ASN A 182 11.52 -4.19 13.42
C ASN A 182 12.38 -2.93 13.34
N ASP A 183 13.59 -2.86 13.88
CA ASP A 183 14.40 -1.65 13.73
C ASP A 183 15.33 -1.74 12.51
N GLU A 184 15.25 -0.70 11.69
CA GLU A 184 15.17 -0.78 10.24
C GLU A 184 16.49 -0.42 9.55
N PHE A 185 16.83 -1.16 8.49
CA PHE A 185 17.55 -0.64 7.33
C PHE A 185 16.76 -1.15 6.12
N TYR A 186 15.81 -0.35 5.65
CA TYR A 186 15.27 -0.53 4.32
C TYR A 186 16.31 0.06 3.37
N LEU A 187 17.02 -0.77 2.60
CA LEU A 187 17.95 -0.25 1.61
C LEU A 187 17.10 0.33 0.48
N PHE A 188 17.03 1.66 0.38
CA PHE A 188 16.29 2.31 -0.69
C PHE A 188 16.92 1.93 -2.04
N ASP A 189 16.13 1.31 -2.91
CA ASP A 189 16.57 0.99 -4.27
C ASP A 189 16.50 2.25 -5.12
N TYR A 190 17.67 2.80 -5.43
CA TYR A 190 17.82 3.96 -6.30
C TYR A 190 17.54 3.66 -7.76
N GLY A 191 17.28 2.40 -8.14
CA GLY A 191 16.90 2.01 -9.50
C GLY A 191 18.02 2.09 -10.53
N TYR A 192 19.28 2.25 -10.13
CA TYR A 192 20.43 2.32 -11.06
C TYR A 192 20.65 1.03 -11.86
N SER A 193 20.21 -0.11 -11.34
CA SER A 193 20.29 -1.41 -12.01
C SER A 193 19.01 -1.76 -12.77
N PHE A 194 18.02 -0.85 -12.85
CA PHE A 194 16.77 -1.13 -13.54
C PHE A 194 16.98 -1.19 -15.05
N VAL A 195 16.60 -2.31 -15.66
CA VAL A 195 16.55 -2.47 -17.11
C VAL A 195 15.08 -2.53 -17.52
N ARG A 196 14.64 -1.55 -18.32
CA ARG A 196 13.26 -1.50 -18.82
C ARG A 196 13.00 -2.72 -19.73
N VAL A 197 11.98 -3.50 -19.38
CA VAL A 197 11.45 -4.53 -20.26
C VAL A 197 10.42 -3.88 -21.18
N ILE A 198 10.69 -3.91 -22.49
CA ILE A 198 9.75 -3.46 -23.50
C ILE A 198 8.78 -4.60 -23.79
N SER A 199 7.52 -4.43 -23.38
CA SER A 199 6.46 -5.39 -23.67
C SER A 199 5.72 -5.02 -24.95
N SER A 200 5.37 -6.02 -25.75
CA SER A 200 4.54 -5.89 -26.94
C SER A 200 3.42 -6.92 -26.92
N PHE A 201 2.34 -6.64 -27.64
CA PHE A 201 1.34 -7.65 -27.96
C PHE A 201 1.85 -8.59 -29.08
N PRO A 202 1.38 -9.85 -29.15
CA PRO A 202 0.56 -10.52 -28.13
C PRO A 202 1.33 -10.78 -26.83
N THR A 203 0.62 -10.85 -25.71
CA THR A 203 1.24 -11.12 -24.40
C THR A 203 1.77 -12.55 -24.31
N ARG A 204 2.45 -12.92 -23.20
CA ARG A 204 3.01 -14.27 -23.01
C ARG A 204 1.94 -15.37 -23.07
N SER A 205 0.71 -15.07 -22.64
CA SER A 205 -0.46 -15.93 -22.73
C SER A 205 -1.17 -15.89 -24.10
N GLY A 206 -0.64 -15.14 -25.07
CA GLY A 206 -1.17 -15.03 -26.43
C GLY A 206 -2.29 -14.00 -26.58
N ARG A 207 -2.50 -13.11 -25.62
CA ARG A 207 -3.58 -12.11 -25.69
C ARG A 207 -3.26 -11.02 -26.70
N THR A 208 -4.20 -10.69 -27.58
CA THR A 208 -4.07 -9.57 -28.52
C THR A 208 -4.43 -8.24 -27.87
N GLU A 209 -3.98 -7.14 -28.45
CA GLU A 209 -4.36 -5.79 -28.02
C GLU A 209 -5.89 -5.59 -28.05
N SER A 210 -6.54 -6.04 -29.12
CA SER A 210 -8.01 -5.97 -29.24
C SER A 210 -8.72 -6.73 -28.13
N SER A 211 -8.26 -7.95 -27.82
CA SER A 211 -8.83 -8.76 -26.74
C SER A 211 -8.62 -8.10 -25.37
N ALA A 212 -7.46 -7.47 -25.13
CA ALA A 212 -7.20 -6.73 -23.89
C ALA A 212 -8.13 -5.51 -23.78
N ARG A 213 -8.28 -4.74 -24.85
CA ARG A 213 -9.16 -3.56 -24.93
C ARG A 213 -10.62 -3.92 -24.67
N ASP A 214 -11.12 -4.98 -25.29
CA ASP A 214 -12.49 -5.46 -25.09
C ASP A 214 -12.75 -5.84 -23.62
N LEU A 215 -11.79 -6.53 -22.98
CA LEU A 215 -11.88 -6.89 -21.56
C LEU A 215 -11.91 -5.65 -20.66
N CYS A 216 -11.03 -4.68 -20.91
CA CYS A 216 -10.96 -3.44 -20.14
C CYS A 216 -12.24 -2.60 -20.30
N GLN A 217 -12.73 -2.45 -21.52
CA GLN A 217 -13.97 -1.72 -21.83
C GLN A 217 -15.18 -2.37 -21.15
N ASP A 218 -15.33 -3.68 -21.28
CA ASP A 218 -16.42 -4.43 -20.67
C ASP A 218 -16.38 -4.32 -19.14
N ALA A 219 -15.19 -4.43 -18.56
CA ALA A 219 -14.99 -4.34 -17.11
C ALA A 219 -15.42 -3.00 -16.51
N LEU A 220 -15.15 -1.88 -17.19
CA LEU A 220 -15.52 -0.53 -16.72
C LEU A 220 -16.97 -0.19 -17.04
N SER A 221 -17.41 -0.45 -18.27
CA SER A 221 -18.76 -0.09 -18.74
C SER A 221 -19.88 -0.82 -18.02
N ARG A 222 -19.62 -1.99 -17.43
CA ARG A 222 -20.61 -2.75 -16.64
C ARG A 222 -20.83 -2.17 -15.24
N MET A 223 -19.89 -1.42 -14.70
CA MET A 223 -19.97 -0.91 -13.33
C MET A 223 -21.10 0.10 -13.19
N THR A 224 -22.01 -0.15 -12.26
CA THR A 224 -23.18 0.72 -12.03
C THR A 224 -22.77 2.16 -11.76
N VAL A 225 -21.75 2.37 -10.92
CA VAL A 225 -21.23 3.71 -10.61
C VAL A 225 -20.72 4.42 -11.87
N ILE A 226 -19.94 3.75 -12.73
CA ILE A 226 -19.39 4.36 -13.95
C ILE A 226 -20.50 4.81 -14.90
N LYS A 227 -21.56 4.01 -15.04
CA LYS A 227 -22.74 4.42 -15.83
C LYS A 227 -23.40 5.69 -15.28
N GLN A 228 -23.51 5.81 -13.95
CA GLN A 228 -24.05 7.02 -13.31
C GLN A 228 -23.11 8.22 -13.52
N CYS A 229 -21.80 8.01 -13.43
CA CYS A 229 -20.79 9.04 -13.70
C CYS A 229 -20.87 9.55 -15.14
N GLN A 230 -21.00 8.64 -16.11
CA GLN A 230 -21.19 8.99 -17.51
C GLN A 230 -22.46 9.82 -17.71
N TYR A 231 -23.57 9.41 -17.10
CA TYR A 231 -24.85 10.09 -17.23
C TYR A 231 -24.87 11.49 -16.60
N TYR A 232 -24.38 11.65 -15.37
CA TYR A 232 -24.47 12.92 -14.62
C TYR A 232 -23.28 13.86 -14.83
N LEU A 233 -22.09 13.33 -15.16
CA LEU A 233 -20.84 14.10 -15.21
C LEU A 233 -20.22 14.16 -16.61
N GLY A 234 -20.73 13.39 -17.57
CA GLY A 234 -20.03 13.18 -18.84
C GLY A 234 -18.67 12.52 -18.65
N PHE A 235 -18.53 11.66 -17.62
CA PHE A 235 -17.28 11.02 -17.26
C PHE A 235 -16.75 10.13 -18.39
N ASP A 236 -15.55 10.42 -18.89
CA ASP A 236 -14.91 9.61 -19.92
C ASP A 236 -14.08 8.46 -19.30
N ILE A 237 -14.16 7.29 -19.92
CA ILE A 237 -13.44 6.09 -19.49
C ILE A 237 -12.29 5.72 -20.42
N ASP A 238 -12.15 6.34 -21.58
CA ASP A 238 -11.19 5.92 -22.61
C ASP A 238 -9.75 5.93 -22.09
N SER A 239 -9.36 6.96 -21.33
CA SER A 239 -8.03 7.03 -20.70
C SER A 239 -7.79 5.86 -19.73
N PHE A 240 -8.80 5.45 -18.97
CA PHE A 240 -8.69 4.31 -18.05
C PHE A 240 -8.58 2.99 -18.79
N VAL A 241 -9.25 2.87 -19.93
CA VAL A 241 -9.17 1.69 -20.80
C VAL A 241 -7.75 1.54 -21.34
N GLU A 242 -7.13 2.64 -21.80
CA GLU A 242 -5.72 2.61 -22.24
C GLU A 242 -4.77 2.19 -21.11
N TYR A 243 -4.93 2.72 -19.90
CA TYR A 243 -4.12 2.30 -18.75
C TYR A 243 -4.27 0.80 -18.47
N CYS A 244 -5.49 0.28 -18.53
CA CYS A 244 -5.76 -1.15 -18.36
C CYS A 244 -5.12 -2.01 -19.44
N VAL A 245 -5.17 -1.59 -20.71
CA VAL A 245 -4.54 -2.30 -21.83
C VAL A 245 -3.03 -2.33 -21.66
N GLU A 246 -2.42 -1.22 -21.28
CA GLU A 246 -1.00 -1.13 -20.98
C GLU A 246 -0.59 -2.00 -19.79
N ASP A 247 -1.38 -2.04 -18.73
CA ASP A 247 -1.12 -2.91 -17.58
C ASP A 247 -1.15 -4.39 -18.01
N ILE A 248 -2.14 -4.81 -18.79
CA ILE A 248 -2.23 -6.17 -19.32
C ILE A 248 -1.03 -6.47 -20.24
N LYS A 249 -0.64 -5.54 -21.12
CA LYS A 249 0.55 -5.70 -21.99
C LYS A 249 1.82 -5.93 -21.16
N ASN A 250 1.95 -5.17 -20.07
CA ASN A 250 3.15 -5.12 -19.24
C ASN A 250 3.23 -6.23 -18.18
N THR A 251 2.13 -6.90 -17.88
CA THR A 251 2.04 -7.88 -16.77
C THR A 251 1.58 -9.25 -17.24
N ASP A 252 0.81 -9.31 -18.32
CA ASP A 252 0.04 -10.47 -18.73
C ASP A 252 -0.89 -11.02 -17.63
N ASP A 253 -1.32 -10.15 -16.72
CA ASP A 253 -2.14 -10.47 -15.55
C ASP A 253 -3.44 -9.67 -15.55
N LEU A 254 -4.57 -10.37 -15.62
CA LEU A 254 -5.91 -9.76 -15.65
C LEU A 254 -6.34 -9.19 -14.29
N SER A 255 -5.65 -9.51 -13.19
CA SER A 255 -5.98 -8.94 -11.88
C SER A 255 -5.79 -7.42 -11.82
N TYR A 256 -4.96 -6.85 -12.69
CA TYR A 256 -4.74 -5.39 -12.82
C TYR A 256 -5.98 -4.64 -13.30
N ILE A 257 -6.94 -5.32 -13.94
CA ILE A 257 -8.26 -4.74 -14.27
C ILE A 257 -8.91 -4.16 -13.01
N ASN A 258 -8.76 -4.81 -11.85
CA ASN A 258 -9.33 -4.31 -10.60
C ASN A 258 -8.68 -2.98 -10.16
N GLY A 259 -7.37 -2.82 -10.35
CA GLY A 259 -6.68 -1.56 -10.09
C GLY A 259 -7.28 -0.39 -10.87
N VAL A 260 -7.54 -0.60 -12.17
CA VAL A 260 -8.17 0.41 -13.03
C VAL A 260 -9.63 0.68 -12.65
N LYS A 261 -10.42 -0.35 -12.34
CA LYS A 261 -11.79 -0.18 -11.85
C LYS A 261 -11.82 0.79 -10.66
N GLN A 262 -10.94 0.58 -9.69
CA GLN A 262 -10.86 1.45 -8.51
C GLN A 262 -10.39 2.86 -8.84
N SER A 263 -9.41 3.01 -9.73
CA SER A 263 -8.95 4.33 -10.18
C SER A 263 -10.06 5.11 -10.89
N ALA A 264 -10.84 4.46 -11.76
CA ALA A 264 -11.98 5.09 -12.43
C ALA A 264 -13.08 5.52 -11.43
N VAL A 265 -13.36 4.65 -10.45
CA VAL A 265 -14.31 4.95 -9.37
C VAL A 265 -13.87 6.15 -8.54
N MET A 266 -12.60 6.17 -8.13
CA MET A 266 -12.03 7.27 -7.35
C MET A 266 -12.03 8.59 -8.14
N ALA A 267 -11.66 8.56 -9.42
CA ALA A 267 -11.69 9.74 -10.28
C ALA A 267 -13.11 10.29 -10.46
N CYS A 268 -14.09 9.42 -10.73
CA CYS A 268 -15.48 9.83 -10.79
C CYS A 268 -15.94 10.45 -9.46
N MET A 269 -15.66 9.80 -8.33
CA MET A 269 -16.02 10.30 -7.00
C MET A 269 -15.47 11.72 -6.79
N GLN A 270 -14.22 11.96 -7.16
CA GLN A 270 -13.61 13.29 -7.04
C GLN A 270 -14.33 14.33 -7.90
N LEU A 271 -14.67 14.01 -9.15
CA LEU A 271 -15.42 14.91 -10.02
C LEU A 271 -16.81 15.21 -9.46
N ALA A 272 -17.49 14.19 -8.96
CA ALA A 272 -18.82 14.30 -8.42
C ALA A 272 -18.86 15.11 -7.11
N LEU A 273 -17.88 14.91 -6.23
CA LEU A 273 -17.75 15.66 -4.98
C LEU A 273 -17.33 17.12 -5.19
N LYS A 274 -16.55 17.42 -6.24
CA LYS A 274 -16.17 18.80 -6.59
C LYS A 274 -17.30 19.58 -7.27
N ASN A 275 -18.25 18.89 -7.90
CA ASN A 275 -19.37 19.53 -8.56
C ASN A 275 -20.50 19.84 -7.56
N VAL A 276 -20.38 21.00 -6.89
CA VAL A 276 -21.34 21.47 -5.88
C VAL A 276 -22.77 21.57 -6.41
N SER A 277 -22.96 21.76 -7.72
CA SER A 277 -24.28 21.82 -8.35
C SER A 277 -25.08 20.52 -8.22
N LEU A 278 -24.41 19.39 -7.93
CA LEU A 278 -25.06 18.10 -7.73
C LEU A 278 -25.50 17.88 -6.28
N TYR A 279 -25.10 18.75 -5.35
CA TYR A 279 -25.43 18.60 -3.95
C TYR A 279 -26.88 18.99 -3.72
N ASP A 280 -27.55 18.28 -2.83
CA ASP A 280 -28.92 18.59 -2.48
C ASP A 280 -28.98 19.97 -1.80
N SER A 281 -29.75 20.88 -2.41
CA SER A 281 -29.85 22.28 -1.98
C SER A 281 -30.39 22.48 -0.56
N GLN A 282 -31.10 21.49 -0.01
CA GLN A 282 -31.74 21.61 1.31
C GLN A 282 -30.89 21.00 2.43
N THR A 283 -30.22 19.89 2.14
CA THR A 283 -29.47 19.09 3.11
C THR A 283 -27.95 19.28 3.00
N GLY A 284 -27.47 19.83 1.86
CA GLY A 284 -26.05 19.94 1.56
C GLY A 284 -25.36 18.58 1.40
N GLN A 285 -26.13 17.51 1.17
CA GLN A 285 -25.58 16.17 0.98
C GLN A 285 -25.09 15.97 -0.45
N PRO A 286 -23.98 15.23 -0.64
CA PRO A 286 -23.50 14.88 -1.96
C PRO A 286 -24.52 13.94 -2.66
N PRO A 287 -24.43 13.80 -3.99
CA PRO A 287 -25.29 12.92 -4.75
C PRO A 287 -25.41 11.52 -4.17
N ALA A 288 -26.64 11.04 -4.01
CA ALA A 288 -26.93 9.76 -3.37
C ALA A 288 -26.14 8.61 -4.02
N PHE A 289 -26.02 8.57 -5.35
CA PHE A 289 -25.29 7.51 -6.07
C PHE A 289 -23.81 7.39 -5.64
N ILE A 290 -23.17 8.48 -5.22
CA ILE A 290 -21.80 8.45 -4.67
C ILE A 290 -21.79 7.79 -3.28
N THR A 291 -22.83 8.03 -2.49
CA THR A 291 -22.93 7.49 -1.12
C THR A 291 -23.57 6.10 -1.05
N THR A 292 -24.34 5.70 -2.07
CA THR A 292 -25.11 4.45 -2.06
C THR A 292 -24.50 3.35 -2.92
N ASP A 293 -23.91 3.71 -4.06
CA ASP A 293 -23.54 2.76 -5.12
C ASP A 293 -22.01 2.58 -5.24
N LEU A 294 -21.25 3.28 -4.39
CA LEU A 294 -19.80 3.30 -4.43
C LEU A 294 -19.19 2.19 -3.58
N CYS A 295 -19.08 0.99 -4.14
CA CYS A 295 -18.35 -0.09 -3.50
C CYS A 295 -16.93 -0.22 -4.04
N PRO A 296 -15.94 -0.49 -3.15
CA PRO A 296 -14.57 -0.70 -3.57
C PRO A 296 -14.50 -1.89 -4.54
N TYR A 297 -13.84 -1.69 -5.68
CA TYR A 297 -13.65 -2.72 -6.70
C TYR A 297 -14.93 -3.43 -7.18
N ASP A 298 -16.11 -2.80 -7.05
CA ASP A 298 -17.42 -3.44 -7.31
C ASP A 298 -17.60 -4.79 -6.58
N CYS A 299 -17.13 -4.83 -5.33
CA CYS A 299 -17.11 -6.03 -4.49
C CYS A 299 -16.43 -7.24 -5.15
N ASN A 300 -15.51 -7.00 -6.10
CA ASN A 300 -14.82 -8.01 -6.91
C ASN A 300 -15.77 -9.04 -7.55
N GLY A 301 -17.05 -8.70 -7.76
CA GLY A 301 -18.09 -9.63 -8.20
C GLY A 301 -18.46 -10.73 -7.19
N ASN A 302 -17.89 -10.71 -5.98
CA ASN A 302 -18.07 -11.70 -4.92
C ASN A 302 -18.94 -11.19 -3.76
N GLY A 303 -19.77 -10.18 -4.02
CA GLY A 303 -20.68 -9.63 -3.03
C GLY A 303 -21.66 -8.65 -3.65
N ASN A 304 -22.58 -8.17 -2.81
CA ASN A 304 -23.54 -7.16 -3.19
C ASN A 304 -23.14 -5.81 -2.60
N CYS A 305 -23.16 -4.76 -3.43
CA CYS A 305 -22.97 -3.41 -2.94
C CYS A 305 -24.24 -2.89 -2.28
N VAL A 306 -24.16 -2.56 -0.98
CA VAL A 306 -25.27 -1.95 -0.25
C VAL A 306 -24.76 -0.73 0.50
N ARG A 307 -25.19 0.46 0.08
CA ARG A 307 -24.83 1.74 0.71
C ARG A 307 -23.30 1.94 0.80
N GLY A 308 -22.61 1.71 -0.31
CA GLY A 308 -21.16 1.82 -0.41
C GLY A 308 -20.35 0.79 0.40
N THR A 309 -21.01 -0.25 0.92
CA THR A 309 -20.35 -1.34 1.65
C THR A 309 -20.59 -2.66 0.93
N CYS A 310 -19.54 -3.47 0.77
CA CYS A 310 -19.69 -4.80 0.19
C CYS A 310 -20.19 -5.83 1.21
N HIS A 311 -21.32 -6.45 0.89
CA HIS A 311 -21.84 -7.61 1.58
C HIS A 311 -21.39 -8.87 0.82
N CYS A 312 -20.33 -9.51 1.29
CA CYS A 312 -19.70 -10.63 0.61
C CYS A 312 -20.57 -11.89 0.59
N ASN A 313 -20.49 -12.60 -0.53
CA ASN A 313 -21.02 -13.95 -0.69
C ASN A 313 -20.31 -14.91 0.29
N SER A 314 -20.97 -16.02 0.62
CA SER A 314 -20.40 -17.04 1.50
C SER A 314 -19.04 -17.52 0.98
N GLY A 315 -18.05 -17.60 1.87
CA GLY A 315 -16.67 -17.97 1.52
C GLY A 315 -15.76 -16.78 1.17
N PHE A 316 -16.32 -15.59 0.91
CA PHE A 316 -15.55 -14.39 0.61
C PHE A 316 -15.55 -13.39 1.77
N THR A 317 -14.46 -12.65 1.92
CA THR A 317 -14.32 -11.60 2.93
C THR A 317 -13.41 -10.47 2.45
N GLY A 318 -13.15 -9.52 3.34
CA GLY A 318 -12.54 -8.22 2.99
C GLY A 318 -13.62 -7.16 2.75
N ALA A 319 -13.19 -5.90 2.69
CA ALA A 319 -14.08 -4.75 2.47
C ALA A 319 -14.64 -4.70 1.04
N ASP A 320 -13.99 -5.41 0.13
CA ASP A 320 -14.28 -5.51 -1.30
C ASP A 320 -14.52 -6.96 -1.76
N CYS A 321 -14.63 -7.92 -0.82
CA CYS A 321 -14.84 -9.34 -1.12
C CYS A 321 -13.78 -10.01 -2.01
N SER A 322 -12.56 -9.45 -2.05
CA SER A 322 -11.45 -10.02 -2.84
C SER A 322 -10.81 -11.26 -2.18
N ILE A 323 -11.07 -11.49 -0.89
CA ILE A 323 -10.37 -12.50 -0.11
C ILE A 323 -11.20 -13.77 -0.03
N ASP A 324 -10.69 -14.86 -0.60
CA ASP A 324 -11.28 -16.19 -0.53
C ASP A 324 -10.88 -16.87 0.79
N ALA A 325 -11.77 -16.81 1.77
CA ALA A 325 -11.54 -17.35 3.11
C ALA A 325 -11.51 -18.89 3.14
N THR A 326 -11.85 -19.56 2.03
CA THR A 326 -11.84 -21.03 1.94
C THR A 326 -10.50 -21.58 1.45
N LYS A 327 -9.65 -20.73 0.87
CA LYS A 327 -8.36 -21.12 0.31
C LYS A 327 -7.20 -20.91 1.28
N PRO A 328 -6.16 -21.76 1.22
CA PRO A 328 -4.93 -21.51 1.95
C PRO A 328 -4.24 -20.22 1.46
N PRO A 329 -3.38 -19.62 2.29
CA PRO A 329 -2.49 -18.55 1.86
C PRO A 329 -1.43 -19.08 0.89
N THR A 330 -0.73 -18.19 0.19
CA THR A 330 0.48 -18.52 -0.59
C THR A 330 1.64 -17.68 -0.12
N ILE A 331 2.86 -18.21 -0.22
CA ILE A 331 4.10 -17.49 0.10
C ILE A 331 4.89 -17.26 -1.20
N ASN A 332 5.09 -16.00 -1.54
CA ASN A 332 5.87 -15.62 -2.72
C ASN A 332 7.37 -15.63 -2.39
N GLU A 333 7.75 -15.05 -1.25
CA GLU A 333 9.14 -14.90 -0.83
C GLU A 333 9.30 -14.71 0.68
N VAL A 334 10.53 -14.92 1.16
CA VAL A 334 10.96 -14.54 2.51
C VAL A 334 11.57 -13.13 2.42
N ILE A 335 11.03 -12.21 3.21
CA ILE A 335 11.48 -10.82 3.22
C ILE A 335 12.88 -10.76 3.83
N LYS A 336 13.78 -10.01 3.19
CA LYS A 336 15.24 -9.96 3.48
C LYS A 336 16.00 -11.25 3.11
N GLY A 337 15.41 -12.10 2.26
CA GLY A 337 16.04 -13.28 1.71
C GLY A 337 15.99 -14.50 2.63
N ASN A 338 16.53 -15.61 2.12
CA ASN A 338 16.38 -16.93 2.73
C ASN A 338 17.43 -17.22 3.83
N THR A 339 18.18 -16.22 4.29
CA THR A 339 19.17 -16.39 5.37
C THR A 339 18.96 -15.36 6.47
N CYS A 340 19.30 -15.72 7.71
CA CYS A 340 19.27 -14.84 8.86
C CYS A 340 20.52 -15.05 9.72
N ASP A 341 21.36 -14.03 9.81
CA ASP A 341 22.57 -14.03 10.64
C ASP A 341 22.24 -13.51 12.03
N ILE A 342 22.39 -14.37 13.05
CA ILE A 342 22.10 -14.03 14.46
C ILE A 342 23.00 -12.92 15.01
N ARG A 343 24.14 -12.65 14.35
CA ARG A 343 25.05 -11.55 14.71
C ARG A 343 24.61 -10.21 14.13
N GLN A 344 23.85 -10.23 13.04
CA GLN A 344 23.29 -9.02 12.42
C GLN A 344 21.94 -8.66 13.03
N ARG A 345 21.12 -9.65 13.36
CA ARG A 345 19.81 -9.45 14.00
C ARG A 345 19.35 -10.69 14.77
N PRO A 346 18.45 -10.58 15.76
CA PRO A 346 18.13 -11.69 16.65
C PRO A 346 17.29 -12.82 16.02
N CYS A 347 16.77 -12.64 14.80
CA CYS A 347 16.04 -13.67 14.04
C CYS A 347 14.78 -14.22 14.74
N ARG A 348 14.21 -13.46 15.69
CA ARG A 348 13.01 -13.84 16.47
C ARG A 348 11.76 -13.90 15.60
N THR A 349 11.71 -13.07 14.56
CA THR A 349 10.63 -13.04 13.58
C THR A 349 11.19 -13.09 12.17
N ILE A 350 10.63 -14.00 11.36
CA ILE A 350 10.92 -14.09 9.93
C ILE A 350 9.67 -13.67 9.18
N TYR A 351 9.81 -12.61 8.40
CA TYR A 351 8.73 -12.03 7.62
C TYR A 351 8.64 -12.69 6.24
N VAL A 352 7.42 -12.93 5.78
CA VAL A 352 7.12 -13.51 4.48
C VAL A 352 6.12 -12.64 3.73
N ALA A 353 6.36 -12.45 2.44
CA ALA A 353 5.42 -11.81 1.53
C ALA A 353 4.63 -12.90 0.78
N GLY A 354 3.34 -12.69 0.63
CA GLY A 354 2.43 -13.72 0.15
C GLY A 354 1.09 -13.17 -0.29
N ASN A 355 0.10 -14.04 -0.46
CA ASN A 355 -1.27 -13.67 -0.77
C ASN A 355 -2.26 -14.41 0.12
N ASN A 356 -3.47 -13.86 0.24
CA ASN A 356 -4.59 -14.48 0.93
C ASN A 356 -4.29 -14.81 2.41
N ILE A 357 -3.45 -14.02 3.07
CA ILE A 357 -3.12 -14.19 4.49
C ILE A 357 -4.28 -13.61 5.32
N LEU A 358 -4.74 -14.33 6.34
CA LEU A 358 -5.89 -13.92 7.15
C LEU A 358 -5.53 -13.75 8.62
N ASN A 359 -6.37 -13.01 9.34
CA ASN A 359 -6.26 -12.80 10.78
C ASN A 359 -7.43 -13.46 11.51
N PHE A 360 -7.40 -14.78 11.57
CA PHE A 360 -8.32 -15.62 12.31
C PHE A 360 -7.60 -16.22 13.51
N ALA A 361 -8.35 -16.64 14.53
CA ALA A 361 -7.75 -17.38 15.65
C ALA A 361 -7.08 -18.69 15.20
N SER A 362 -7.51 -19.21 14.04
CA SER A 362 -6.98 -20.40 13.38
C SER A 362 -5.67 -20.14 12.60
N THR A 363 -5.22 -18.91 12.41
CA THR A 363 -3.99 -18.65 11.64
C THR A 363 -2.71 -18.90 12.44
N ARG A 364 -1.70 -19.48 11.79
CA ARG A 364 -0.40 -19.82 12.37
C ARG A 364 0.64 -20.09 11.27
N CYS A 365 1.92 -20.08 11.65
CA CYS A 365 2.97 -20.59 10.79
C CYS A 365 3.30 -22.02 11.20
N ARG A 366 3.58 -22.89 10.23
CA ARG A 366 4.16 -24.21 10.43
C ARG A 366 5.61 -24.19 10.00
N LEU A 367 6.49 -24.62 10.88
CA LEU A 367 7.92 -24.75 10.66
C LEU A 367 8.27 -26.22 10.50
N GLY A 368 8.78 -26.63 9.34
CA GLY A 368 9.45 -27.92 9.16
C GLY A 368 10.93 -27.81 9.51
N GLU A 369 11.38 -28.53 10.56
CA GLU A 369 12.77 -28.48 11.01
C GLU A 369 13.71 -29.13 9.99
N MET A 370 14.82 -28.44 9.68
CA MET A 370 15.91 -28.94 8.85
C MET A 370 17.22 -28.99 9.64
N GLU A 371 17.96 -30.07 9.45
CA GLU A 371 19.28 -30.27 10.04
C GLU A 371 20.37 -30.05 9.01
N PHE A 372 21.44 -29.37 9.41
CA PHE A 372 22.64 -29.22 8.62
C PHE A 372 23.54 -30.46 8.75
N ARG A 373 23.84 -31.12 7.62
CA ARG A 373 24.72 -32.30 7.52
C ARG A 373 25.58 -32.19 6.26
N ASN A 374 26.90 -32.30 6.41
CA ASN A 374 27.87 -32.32 5.30
C ASN A 374 27.72 -31.15 4.29
N GLY A 375 27.53 -29.92 4.77
CA GLY A 375 27.40 -28.75 3.89
C GLY A 375 25.98 -28.46 3.39
N ASN A 376 25.03 -29.37 3.61
CA ASN A 376 23.66 -29.27 3.08
C ASN A 376 22.61 -29.40 4.19
N PHE A 377 21.42 -28.84 3.94
CA PHE A 377 20.27 -29.01 4.81
C PHE A 377 19.39 -30.17 4.37
N ALA A 378 18.95 -30.97 5.32
CA ALA A 378 17.99 -32.05 5.09
C ALA A 378 16.81 -31.92 6.06
N SER A 379 15.60 -32.15 5.55
CA SER A 379 14.38 -32.15 6.39
C SER A 379 14.45 -33.29 7.41
N THR A 380 14.07 -32.98 8.65
CA THR A 380 13.99 -33.95 9.75
C THR A 380 12.61 -34.63 9.83
N GLY A 381 11.62 -34.12 9.09
CA GLY A 381 10.21 -34.52 9.21
C GLY A 381 9.51 -34.00 10.46
N LYS A 382 10.21 -33.33 11.39
CA LYS A 382 9.60 -32.69 12.55
C LYS A 382 8.96 -31.38 12.14
N THR A 383 7.78 -31.11 12.68
CA THR A 383 7.05 -29.86 12.45
C THR A 383 6.68 -29.20 13.77
N LEU A 384 6.68 -27.86 13.77
CA LEU A 384 6.30 -27.04 14.90
C LEU A 384 5.38 -25.91 14.42
N ASP A 385 4.20 -25.81 15.01
CA ASP A 385 3.31 -24.68 14.76
C ASP A 385 3.65 -23.53 15.71
N VAL A 386 3.88 -22.34 15.15
CA VAL A 386 4.27 -21.12 15.87
C VAL A 386 3.29 -20.00 15.61
N THR A 387 3.29 -19.01 16.50
CA THR A 387 2.42 -17.83 16.37
C THR A 387 2.80 -17.01 15.15
N MET A 388 1.78 -16.57 14.41
CA MET A 388 1.91 -15.66 13.28
C MET A 388 1.56 -14.24 13.71
N GLN A 389 2.43 -13.28 13.37
CA GLN A 389 2.16 -11.85 13.43
C GLN A 389 1.52 -11.44 12.11
N PHE A 390 0.21 -11.16 12.15
CA PHE A 390 -0.51 -10.66 10.99
C PHE A 390 -0.22 -9.17 10.80
N GLU A 391 0.38 -8.80 9.66
CA GLU A 391 0.55 -7.41 9.25
C GLU A 391 -0.51 -7.03 8.22
N SER A 392 -0.65 -7.82 7.15
CA SER A 392 -1.65 -7.60 6.11
C SER A 392 -2.06 -8.91 5.43
N SER A 393 -2.97 -8.83 4.45
CA SER A 393 -3.30 -10.00 3.61
C SER A 393 -2.18 -10.44 2.67
N PHE A 394 -1.07 -9.70 2.65
CA PHE A 394 0.11 -9.94 1.81
C PHE A 394 1.40 -10.08 2.60
N HIS A 395 1.36 -9.86 3.92
CA HIS A 395 2.55 -9.81 4.76
C HIS A 395 2.26 -10.42 6.14
N ALA A 396 3.12 -11.35 6.57
CA ALA A 396 3.07 -11.91 7.92
C ALA A 396 4.47 -12.20 8.46
N GLY A 397 4.61 -12.11 9.78
CA GLY A 397 5.80 -12.53 10.52
C GLY A 397 5.57 -13.87 11.20
N CYS A 398 6.51 -14.81 11.09
CA CYS A 398 6.50 -16.06 11.84
C CYS A 398 7.43 -15.96 13.04
N ASN A 399 6.91 -16.20 14.25
CA ASN A 399 7.72 -16.20 15.46
C ASN A 399 8.58 -17.45 15.50
N MET A 400 9.88 -17.27 15.36
CA MET A 400 10.84 -18.36 15.36
C MET A 400 11.12 -18.81 16.80
N PRO A 401 11.27 -20.12 17.04
CA PRO A 401 11.52 -20.68 18.36
C PRO A 401 12.97 -20.47 18.82
N VAL A 402 13.60 -19.32 18.49
CA VAL A 402 15.03 -19.08 18.64
C VAL A 402 15.46 -19.30 20.08
N LYS A 403 16.01 -20.48 20.34
CA LYS A 403 16.82 -20.77 21.51
C LYS A 403 18.24 -20.40 21.13
N THR A 404 18.74 -19.32 21.72
CA THR A 404 20.17 -19.01 21.75
C THR A 404 20.92 -20.24 22.27
N SER A 405 21.53 -21.02 21.36
CA SER A 405 22.29 -22.24 21.64
C SER A 405 21.51 -23.35 22.37
N VAL A 406 21.15 -24.41 21.65
CA VAL A 406 20.93 -25.73 22.26
C VAL A 406 22.00 -26.68 21.72
N GLY A 407 23.07 -26.87 22.50
CA GLY A 407 24.04 -27.94 22.26
C GLY A 407 25.21 -27.62 21.33
N GLY A 408 25.60 -26.33 21.17
CA GLY A 408 26.83 -25.97 20.45
C GLY A 408 26.77 -26.07 18.92
N LYS A 409 25.57 -26.10 18.33
CA LYS A 409 25.37 -26.00 16.87
C LYS A 409 24.64 -24.71 16.53
N THR A 410 25.30 -23.83 15.76
CA THR A 410 24.87 -22.47 15.43
C THR A 410 24.13 -22.35 14.09
N VAL A 411 23.72 -23.46 13.47
CA VAL A 411 23.03 -23.47 12.18
C VAL A 411 21.80 -24.35 12.20
N VAL A 412 20.64 -23.75 11.91
CA VAL A 412 19.34 -24.41 11.85
C VAL A 412 18.59 -23.92 10.62
N GLY A 413 17.94 -24.84 9.91
CA GLY A 413 17.09 -24.51 8.78
C GLY A 413 15.62 -24.76 9.11
N TYR A 414 14.73 -23.97 8.53
CA TYR A 414 13.29 -24.20 8.60
C TYR A 414 12.63 -24.07 7.24
N LYS A 415 11.63 -24.92 7.00
CA LYS A 415 10.61 -24.72 5.96
C LYS A 415 9.42 -24.02 6.57
N ILE A 416 9.12 -22.82 6.12
CA ILE A 416 7.98 -22.02 6.58
C ILE A 416 6.78 -22.28 5.67
N ALA A 417 5.65 -22.62 6.26
CA ALA A 417 4.33 -22.60 5.64
C ALA A 417 3.36 -21.79 6.49
N LEU A 418 2.33 -21.21 5.87
CA LEU A 418 1.25 -20.48 6.53
C LEU A 418 -0.05 -21.25 6.42
N THR A 419 -0.95 -21.09 7.38
CA THR A 419 -2.33 -21.59 7.29
C THR A 419 -3.32 -20.56 7.81
N ASN A 420 -4.51 -20.53 7.20
CA ASN A 420 -5.63 -19.71 7.66
C ASN A 420 -6.62 -20.47 8.55
N ASP A 421 -6.71 -21.78 8.40
CA ASP A 421 -7.71 -22.65 9.04
C ASP A 421 -7.10 -23.68 10.00
N GLY A 422 -5.78 -23.83 10.02
CA GLY A 422 -5.08 -24.84 10.81
C GLY A 422 -4.91 -26.20 10.10
N HIS A 423 -5.45 -26.34 8.88
CA HIS A 423 -5.52 -27.62 8.16
C HIS A 423 -4.87 -27.54 6.77
N GLN A 424 -5.21 -26.50 5.98
CA GLN A 424 -4.65 -26.27 4.66
C GLN A 424 -3.48 -25.31 4.76
N PHE A 425 -2.33 -25.72 4.23
CA PHE A 425 -1.07 -24.98 4.32
C PHE A 425 -0.67 -24.44 2.94
N SER A 426 0.04 -23.31 2.96
CA SER A 426 0.66 -22.72 1.78
C SER A 426 1.77 -23.62 1.21
N ASN A 427 2.30 -23.21 0.06
CA ASN A 427 3.63 -23.65 -0.36
C ASN A 427 4.68 -23.28 0.70
N GLU A 428 5.78 -24.06 0.73
CA GLU A 428 6.86 -23.89 1.68
C GLU A 428 7.95 -22.96 1.14
N LYS A 429 8.59 -22.19 2.02
CA LYS A 429 9.84 -21.45 1.74
C LYS A 429 10.91 -21.77 2.78
N GLU A 430 12.16 -21.83 2.33
CA GLU A 430 13.29 -22.16 3.18
C GLU A 430 13.91 -20.89 3.79
N ILE A 431 14.27 -20.98 5.07
CA ILE A 431 15.04 -19.98 5.79
C ILE A 431 16.17 -20.68 6.56
N PHE A 432 17.37 -20.12 6.51
CA PHE A 432 18.54 -20.64 7.19
C PHE A 432 19.01 -19.63 8.23
N ILE A 433 18.98 -20.01 9.49
CA ILE A 433 19.44 -19.20 10.61
C ILE A 433 20.85 -19.67 10.97
N TYR A 434 21.82 -18.76 10.98
CA TYR A 434 23.23 -19.09 11.19
C TYR A 434 23.98 -18.02 12.01
N ASP A 435 25.14 -18.39 12.55
CA ASP A 435 26.11 -17.46 13.15
C ASP A 435 27.25 -17.19 12.15
N SER A 436 27.34 -15.96 11.64
CA SER A 436 28.41 -15.60 10.69
C SER A 436 29.81 -15.63 11.29
N HIS A 437 29.95 -15.66 12.61
CA HIS A 437 31.25 -15.90 13.24
C HIS A 437 31.76 -17.32 12.97
N CYS A 438 30.85 -18.30 12.95
CA CYS A 438 31.19 -19.71 12.80
C CYS A 438 31.17 -20.18 11.34
N MET A 439 30.31 -19.60 10.49
CA MET A 439 30.02 -20.13 9.16
C MET A 439 29.79 -19.03 8.13
N ASN A 440 30.05 -19.33 6.85
CA ASN A 440 29.64 -18.51 5.71
C ASN A 440 28.45 -19.20 5.03
N CYS A 441 27.30 -18.54 4.94
CA CYS A 441 26.12 -19.07 4.27
C CYS A 441 25.72 -18.21 3.06
N ALA A 442 25.55 -18.85 1.90
CA ALA A 442 24.95 -18.24 0.73
C ALA A 442 23.41 -18.22 0.85
N ILE A 443 22.76 -17.28 0.16
CA ILE A 443 21.29 -17.15 0.12
C ILE A 443 20.60 -18.44 -0.39
N THR A 444 21.32 -19.23 -1.20
CA THR A 444 20.86 -20.52 -1.72
C THR A 444 20.84 -21.64 -0.67
N GLY A 445 21.30 -21.39 0.55
CA GLY A 445 21.36 -22.39 1.63
C GLY A 445 22.65 -23.20 1.69
N SER A 446 23.62 -22.93 0.81
CA SER A 446 24.97 -23.51 0.90
C SER A 446 25.75 -22.83 2.03
N CYS A 447 26.14 -23.59 3.06
CA CYS A 447 26.90 -23.07 4.18
C CYS A 447 28.23 -23.80 4.37
N THR A 448 29.30 -23.05 4.62
CA THR A 448 30.63 -23.59 4.93
C THR A 448 31.07 -23.14 6.31
N VAL A 449 31.71 -24.04 7.06
CA VAL A 449 32.28 -23.72 8.38
C VAL A 449 33.56 -22.90 8.17
N LYS A 450 33.71 -21.81 8.92
CA LYS A 450 34.96 -21.05 8.98
C LYS A 450 35.96 -21.86 9.81
N ILE A 451 37.13 -22.13 9.22
CA ILE A 451 38.22 -22.88 9.86
C ILE A 451 38.93 -22.00 10.88
#